data_AF-A0A359LFA1-F1
#
_entry.id   AF-A0A359LFA1-F1
#
_cell.length_a   1.000
_cell.length_b   1.000
_cell.length_c   1.000
_cell.angle_alpha   90.00
_cell.angle_beta   90.00
_cell.angle_gamma   90.00
#
_symmetry.space_group_name_H-M   'P 1'
#
loop_
_entity.id
_entity.type
_entity.pdbx_description
1 polymer ?
#
loop_
_entity_poly.entity_id
_entity_poly.type
_entity_poly.pdbx_seq_one_letter_code
_entity_poly.pdbx_strand_id
1 'polypeptide(L)' 'AVLSLKVTPEVVAKDAVNLSLELNQDKIGQLVVNGVPTIDTRKIHTQVLVHDNET' A
#
# COMPACT_ATOMS: atom_id res chain seq x y z
N ALA A 1 -12.11 10.01 -2.22
CA ALA A 1 -11.05 9.06 -2.61
C ALA A 1 -9.96 9.14 -1.57
N VAL A 2 -9.49 8.01 -1.05
CA VAL A 2 -8.43 7.96 -0.02
C VAL A 2 -7.24 7.24 -0.62
N LEU A 3 -6.04 7.77 -0.38
CA LEU A 3 -4.77 7.12 -0.69
C LEU A 3 -4.03 6.91 0.62
N SER A 4 -3.64 5.68 0.90
CA SER A 4 -2.92 5.32 2.12
C SER A 4 -1.77 4.38 1.82
N LEU A 5 -0.63 4.65 2.44
CA LEU A 5 0.54 3.77 2.45
C LEU A 5 0.78 3.32 3.89
N LYS A 6 0.81 2.01 4.10
CA LYS A 6 1.21 1.39 5.36
C LYS A 6 2.56 0.70 5.16
N VAL A 7 3.49 0.98 6.06
CA VAL A 7 4.86 0.47 6.02
C VAL A 7 5.14 -0.30 7.30
N THR A 8 5.65 -1.51 7.18
CA THR A 8 6.17 -2.30 8.31
C THR A 8 7.64 -2.63 8.04
N PRO A 9 8.59 -2.00 8.75
CA PRO A 9 10.01 -2.29 8.60
C PRO A 9 10.47 -3.46 9.48
N GLU A 10 11.41 -4.24 8.98
CA GLU A 10 12.12 -5.30 9.70
C GLU A 10 13.62 -5.20 9.42
N VAL A 11 14.45 -5.09 10.47
CA VAL A 11 15.91 -5.01 10.33
C VAL A 11 16.46 -6.42 10.11
N VAL A 12 17.01 -6.67 8.92
CA VAL A 12 17.56 -7.98 8.54
C VAL A 12 19.05 -8.07 8.84
N ALA A 13 19.78 -6.96 8.62
CA ALA A 13 21.20 -6.83 8.92
C ALA A 13 21.52 -5.39 9.34
N LYS A 14 22.79 -5.12 9.69
CA LYS A 14 23.21 -3.80 10.16
C LYS A 14 22.88 -2.68 9.16
N ASP A 15 23.00 -2.97 7.87
CA ASP A 15 22.84 -2.00 6.78
C ASP A 15 21.71 -2.38 5.81
N ALA A 16 20.78 -3.25 6.24
CA ALA A 16 19.68 -3.75 5.39
C ALA A 16 18.35 -3.86 6.15
N VAL A 17 17.29 -3.34 5.55
CA VAL A 17 15.93 -3.34 6.09
C VAL A 17 14.98 -3.95 5.07
N ASN A 18 14.18 -4.92 5.50
CA ASN A 18 13.05 -5.40 4.72
C ASN A 18 11.83 -4.52 4.99
N LEU A 19 11.24 -3.96 3.94
CA LEU A 19 10.04 -3.14 4.04
C LEU A 19 8.86 -3.90 3.44
N SER A 20 7.85 -4.18 4.26
CA SER A 20 6.54 -4.58 3.77
C SER A 20 5.69 -3.34 3.52
N LEU A 21 5.29 -3.14 2.27
CA LEU A 21 4.54 -1.98 1.82
C LEU A 21 3.14 -2.41 1.39
N GLU A 22 2.13 -1.84 2.05
CA GLU A 22 0.72 -1.99 1.66
C GLU A 22 0.21 -0.64 1.18
N LEU A 23 -0.03 -0.53 -0.13
CA LEU A 23 -0.62 0.63 -0.76
C LEU A 23 -2.10 0.36 -1.01
N ASN A 24 -2.96 1.22 -0.50
CA ASN A 24 -4.40 1.16 -0.73
C ASN A 24 -4.90 2.48 -1.32
N GLN A 25 -5.67 2.39 -2.39
CA GLN A 25 -6.31 3.52 -3.03
C GLN A 25 -7.78 3.23 -3.27
N ASP A 26 -8.64 4.00 -2.60
CA ASP A 26 -10.09 3.89 -2.68
C ASP A 26 -10.65 5.07 -3.46
N LYS A 27 -11.48 4.78 -4.47
CA LYS A 27 -12.22 5.79 -5.24
C LYS A 27 -13.70 5.46 -5.25
N ILE A 28 -14.55 6.47 -5.40
CA ILE A 28 -15.97 6.23 -5.64
C ILE A 28 -16.09 5.62 -7.03
N GLY A 29 -16.69 4.44 -7.11
CA GLY A 29 -16.93 3.73 -8.36
C GLY A 29 -18.08 4.37 -9.15
N GLN A 30 -18.14 4.06 -10.44
CA GLN A 30 -19.17 4.59 -11.33
C GLN A 30 -20.53 3.90 -11.20
N LEU A 31 -20.55 2.70 -10.59
CA LEU A 31 -21.77 1.92 -10.43
C LEU A 31 -22.48 2.29 -9.12
N VAL A 32 -23.80 2.30 -9.16
CA VAL A 32 -24.66 2.48 -7.98
C VAL A 32 -25.51 1.23 -7.84
N VAL A 33 -25.41 0.57 -6.68
CA VAL A 33 -26.16 -0.65 -6.37
C VAL A 33 -27.12 -0.32 -5.23
N ASN A 34 -28.41 -0.51 -5.46
CA ASN A 34 -29.48 -0.22 -4.49
C ASN A 34 -29.42 1.22 -3.92
N GLY A 35 -29.03 2.20 -4.74
CA GLY A 35 -28.91 3.61 -4.34
C GLY A 35 -27.61 3.96 -3.60
N VAL A 36 -26.71 3.00 -3.39
CA VAL A 36 -25.40 3.21 -2.75
C VAL A 36 -24.29 3.15 -3.80
N PRO A 37 -23.40 4.16 -3.91
CA PRO A 37 -22.28 4.12 -4.84
C PRO A 37 -21.26 3.05 -4.42
N THR A 38 -20.67 2.36 -5.39
CA THR A 38 -19.61 1.38 -5.12
C THR A 38 -18.29 2.08 -4.77
N ILE A 39 -17.34 1.31 -4.21
CA ILE A 39 -15.97 1.78 -4.00
C ILE A 39 -15.04 0.92 -4.86
N ASP A 40 -14.29 1.58 -5.74
CA ASP A 40 -13.20 0.98 -6.48
C ASP A 40 -11.96 0.98 -5.59
N THR A 41 -11.62 -0.21 -5.08
CA THR A 41 -10.48 -0.42 -4.19
C THR A 41 -9.31 -0.99 -4.99
N ARG A 42 -8.14 -0.34 -4.94
CA ARG A 42 -6.88 -0.89 -5.47
C ARG A 42 -5.92 -1.13 -4.32
N LYS A 43 -5.42 -2.37 -4.22
CA LYS A 43 -4.44 -2.77 -3.21
C LYS A 43 -3.20 -3.34 -3.87
N ILE A 44 -2.05 -2.89 -3.43
CA ILE A 44 -0.75 -3.44 -3.81
C ILE A 44 -0.02 -3.81 -2.53
N HIS A 45 0.44 -5.05 -2.46
CA HIS A 45 1.31 -5.52 -1.40
C HIS A 45 2.65 -5.88 -2.02
N THR A 46 3.73 -5.26 -1.53
CA THR A 46 5.09 -5.58 -1.94
C THR A 46 5.98 -5.78 -0.73
N GLN A 47 7.08 -6.49 -0.97
CA GLN A 47 8.18 -6.61 -0.02
C GLN A 47 9.45 -6.23 -0.77
N VAL A 48 10.22 -5.33 -0.19
CA VAL A 48 11.46 -4.84 -0.78
C VAL A 48 12.56 -4.89 0.27
N LEU A 49 13.72 -5.43 -0.11
CA LEU A 49 14.94 -5.31 0.68
C LEU A 49 15.62 -4.00 0.28
N VAL A 50 15.85 -3.13 1.25
CA VAL A 50 16.50 -1.83 1.05
C VAL A 50 17.81 -1.83 1.82
N HIS A 51 18.89 -1.41 1.16
CA HIS A 51 20.19 -1.18 1.80
C HIS A 51 20.37 0.28 2.17
N ASP A 52 21.21 0.53 3.17
CA ASP A 52 21.52 1.88 3.62
C ASP A 52 22.15 2.70 2.46
N ASN A 53 21.62 3.91 2.19
CA ASN A 53 21.90 4.77 1.03
C ASN A 53 21.29 4.38 -0.34
N GLU A 54 20.31 3.47 -0.41
CA GLU A 54 19.50 3.25 -1.62
C GLU A 54 18.08 3.83 -1.47
N THR A 55 17.54 4.41 -2.55
CA THR A 55 16.15 4.95 -2.63
C THR A 55 15.41 4.41 -3.84
#